data_AF-A0A0B2JVA3-F1
#
_entry.id   AF-A0A0B2JVA3-F1
#
_cell.length_a   1.000
_cell.length_b   1.000
_cell.length_c   1.000
_cell.angle_alpha   90.00
_cell.angle_beta   90.00
_cell.angle_gamma   90.00
#
_symmetry.space_group_name_H-M   'P 1'
#
loop_
_entity.id
_entity.type
_entity.pdbx_description
1 polymer ?
#
loop_
_entity_poly.entity_id
_entity_poly.type
_entity_poly.pdbx_seq_one_letter_code
_entity_poly.pdbx_strand_id
1 'polypeptide(L)'
;MKVYKVKITRQAKDNLRSIHKYISEDLYAPDAAKNVLSLLKEEIKSLSTMPERIKLIEDKRWRSEGIRKMLVRNFFVYFWIDEEKDIVQVIGVVYVARNQTVQLDLMKLQ
;
A
#
# COMPACT_ATOMS: atom_id res chain seq x y z
N MET A 1 11.73 -20.69 4.16
CA MET A 1 11.01 -19.56 3.53
C MET A 1 11.73 -18.28 3.89
N LYS A 2 11.98 -17.42 2.90
CA LYS A 2 12.58 -16.10 3.11
C LYS A 2 11.56 -15.18 3.77
N VAL A 3 11.97 -14.45 4.80
CA VAL A 3 11.10 -13.53 5.55
C VAL A 3 11.59 -12.11 5.28
N TYR A 4 10.70 -11.27 4.80
CA TYR A 4 10.99 -9.88 4.45
C TYR A 4 10.61 -8.94 5.59
N LYS A 5 11.45 -7.94 5.83
CA LYS A 5 11.12 -6.81 6.70
C LYS A 5 10.22 -5.83 5.94
N VAL A 6 9.00 -5.66 6.42
CA VAL A 6 8.06 -4.69 5.84
C VAL A 6 8.32 -3.29 6.40
N LYS A 7 8.65 -2.35 5.53
CA LYS A 7 8.83 -0.93 5.84
C LYS A 7 7.75 -0.11 5.15
N ILE A 8 7.22 0.86 5.89
CA ILE A 8 6.19 1.78 5.39
C ILE A 8 6.82 3.17 5.28
N THR A 9 6.78 3.76 4.08
CA THR A 9 7.25 5.12 3.85
C THR A 9 6.44 6.14 4.65
N ARG A 10 6.98 7.35 4.81
CA ARG A 10 6.22 8.46 5.39
C ARG A 10 4.93 8.72 4.61
N GLN A 11 5.02 8.72 3.28
CA GLN A 11 3.87 8.90 2.39
C GLN A 11 2.75 7.88 2.64
N ALA A 12 3.09 6.59 2.70
CA ALA A 12 2.12 5.54 2.98
C ALA A 12 1.51 5.66 4.40
N LYS A 13 2.29 6.08 5.40
CA LYS A 13 1.76 6.38 6.74
C LYS A 13 0.76 7.53 6.71
N ASP A 14 1.05 8.59 5.96
CA ASP A 14 0.17 9.74 5.82
C ASP A 14 -1.11 9.38 5.07
N ASN A 15 -1.03 8.48 4.07
CA ASN A 15 -2.20 7.90 3.41
C ASN A 15 -3.10 7.16 4.41
N LEU A 16 -2.53 6.25 5.21
CA LEU A 16 -3.30 5.50 6.23
C LEU A 16 -3.97 6.44 7.25
N ARG A 17 -3.27 7.49 7.69
CA ARG A 17 -3.83 8.50 8.59
C ARG A 17 -4.99 9.25 7.93
N SER A 18 -4.83 9.64 6.68
CA SER A 18 -5.86 10.36 5.91
C SER A 18 -7.09 9.51 5.67
N ILE A 19 -6.91 8.23 5.37
CA ILE A 19 -8.01 7.25 5.21
C ILE A 19 -8.77 7.10 6.52
N HIS A 20 -8.07 6.90 7.64
CA HIS A 20 -8.72 6.81 8.96
C HIS A 20 -9.53 8.07 9.24
N LYS A 21 -8.90 9.25 9.09
CA LYS A 21 -9.53 10.55 9.35
C LYS A 21 -10.80 10.75 8.52
N TYR A 22 -10.72 10.53 7.21
CA TYR A 22 -11.84 10.68 6.29
C TYR A 22 -13.03 9.79 6.71
N ILE A 23 -12.78 8.51 6.98
CA ILE A 23 -13.85 7.58 7.36
C ILE A 23 -14.41 7.91 8.75
N SER A 24 -13.58 8.28 9.72
CA SER A 24 -14.02 8.54 11.09
C SER A 24 -14.72 9.88 11.25
N GLU A 25 -14.21 10.93 10.62
CA GLU A 25 -14.64 12.32 10.82
C GLU A 25 -15.59 12.80 9.72
N ASP A 26 -15.30 12.53 8.46
CA ASP A 26 -16.11 13.06 7.34
C ASP A 26 -17.31 12.16 7.04
N LEU A 27 -17.16 10.84 7.22
CA LEU A 27 -18.24 9.86 7.07
C LEU A 27 -18.89 9.45 8.40
N TYR A 28 -18.44 10.02 9.52
CA TYR A 28 -18.95 9.72 10.87
C TYR A 28 -18.97 8.22 11.23
N ALA A 29 -18.02 7.44 10.71
CA ALA A 29 -17.98 5.99 10.85
C ALA A 29 -16.69 5.50 11.54
N PRO A 30 -16.46 5.85 12.82
CA PRO A 30 -15.21 5.58 13.53
C PRO A 30 -14.88 4.08 13.66
N ASP A 31 -15.88 3.23 13.86
CA ASP A 31 -15.65 1.77 13.96
C ASP A 31 -15.31 1.16 12.60
N ALA A 32 -15.91 1.67 11.52
CA ALA A 32 -15.50 1.31 10.16
C ALA A 32 -14.06 1.76 9.88
N ALA A 33 -13.65 2.96 10.31
CA ALA A 33 -12.29 3.46 10.15
C ALA A 33 -11.26 2.55 10.86
N LYS A 34 -11.56 2.09 12.07
CA LYS A 34 -10.72 1.13 12.81
C LYS A 34 -10.60 -0.20 12.07
N ASN A 35 -11.73 -0.76 11.61
CA ASN A 35 -11.76 -2.04 10.90
C ASN A 35 -10.97 -1.98 9.59
N VAL A 36 -11.15 -0.91 8.81
CA VAL A 36 -10.39 -0.67 7.57
C VAL A 36 -8.89 -0.58 7.86
N LEU A 37 -8.50 0.16 8.89
CA LEU A 37 -7.10 0.33 9.25
C LEU A 37 -6.47 -0.97 9.77
N SER A 38 -7.20 -1.80 10.53
CA SER A 38 -6.72 -3.11 10.98
C SER A 38 -6.44 -4.02 9.80
N LEU A 39 -7.41 -4.14 8.89
CA LEU A 39 -7.27 -4.99 7.71
C LEU A 39 -6.11 -4.56 6.81
N LEU A 40 -5.95 -3.25 6.57
CA LEU A 40 -4.81 -2.74 5.82
C LEU A 40 -3.47 -3.11 6.46
N LYS A 41 -3.36 -3.00 7.79
CA LYS A 41 -2.14 -3.37 8.52
C LYS A 41 -1.86 -4.86 8.46
N GLU A 42 -2.88 -5.70 8.59
CA GLU A 42 -2.76 -7.16 8.50
C GLU A 42 -2.29 -7.59 7.11
N GLU A 43 -2.92 -7.08 6.06
CA GLU A 43 -2.53 -7.36 4.67
C GLU A 43 -1.12 -6.86 4.37
N ILE A 44 -0.76 -5.63 4.81
CA ILE A 44 0.61 -5.12 4.68
C ILE A 44 1.61 -6.02 5.40
N LYS A 45 1.28 -6.52 6.61
CA LYS A 45 2.15 -7.43 7.36
C LYS A 45 2.33 -8.78 6.66
N SER A 46 1.31 -9.27 5.94
CA SER A 46 1.37 -10.49 5.14
C SER A 46 2.40 -10.44 4.01
N LEU A 47 2.85 -9.24 3.62
CA LEU A 47 3.93 -9.07 2.64
C LEU A 47 5.30 -9.51 3.17
N SER A 48 5.43 -9.75 4.48
CA SER A 48 6.65 -10.33 5.05
C SER A 48 6.94 -11.74 4.53
N THR A 49 5.96 -12.42 3.95
CA THR A 49 6.09 -13.78 3.43
C THR A 49 5.60 -13.85 1.99
N MET A 50 6.45 -14.32 1.07
CA MET A 50 6.15 -14.43 -0.36
C MET A 50 5.51 -13.17 -0.97
N PRO A 51 6.11 -11.97 -0.85
CA PRO A 51 5.57 -10.76 -1.48
C PRO A 51 5.51 -10.84 -3.02
N GLU A 52 6.33 -11.68 -3.63
CA GLU A 52 6.39 -11.93 -5.06
C GLU A 52 5.11 -12.59 -5.64
N ARG A 53 4.28 -13.18 -4.77
CA ARG A 53 2.97 -13.77 -5.15
C ARG A 53 2.03 -12.75 -5.80
N ILE A 54 2.23 -11.47 -5.49
CA ILE A 54 1.41 -10.36 -5.97
C ILE A 54 2.02 -9.83 -7.26
N LYS A 55 1.25 -9.81 -8.36
CA LYS A 55 1.77 -9.42 -9.68
C LYS A 55 2.22 -7.96 -9.72
N LEU A 56 3.22 -7.70 -10.56
CA LEU A 56 3.61 -6.35 -10.97
C LEU A 56 2.43 -5.61 -11.61
N ILE A 57 2.44 -4.29 -11.52
CA ILE A 57 1.39 -3.49 -12.14
C ILE A 57 1.50 -3.53 -13.68
N GLU A 58 0.39 -3.24 -14.35
CA GLU A 58 0.29 -3.28 -15.81
C GLU A 58 0.90 -2.05 -16.48
N ASP A 59 0.87 -0.91 -15.79
CA ASP A 59 1.47 0.33 -16.28
C ASP A 59 2.97 0.12 -16.52
N LYS A 60 3.40 0.28 -17.78
CA LYS A 60 4.76 -0.03 -18.22
C LYS A 60 5.83 0.73 -17.45
N ARG A 61 5.59 1.99 -17.09
CA ARG A 61 6.58 2.85 -16.42
C ARG A 61 6.85 2.37 -15.02
N TRP A 62 5.82 2.02 -14.27
CA TRP A 62 5.98 1.55 -12.90
C TRP A 62 6.31 0.06 -12.82
N ARG A 63 5.93 -0.70 -13.86
CA ARG A 63 6.34 -2.09 -14.00
C ARG A 63 7.85 -2.24 -14.13
N SER A 64 8.52 -1.36 -14.87
CA SER A 64 9.99 -1.38 -14.97
C SER A 64 10.67 -1.07 -13.64
N GLU A 65 10.02 -0.28 -12.77
CA GLU A 65 10.48 0.01 -11.40
C GLU A 65 10.15 -1.12 -10.40
N GLY A 66 9.63 -2.26 -10.86
CA GLY A 66 9.30 -3.39 -9.98
C GLY A 66 8.09 -3.17 -9.08
N ILE A 67 7.25 -2.16 -9.35
CA ILE A 67 6.09 -1.84 -8.52
C ILE A 67 5.01 -2.92 -8.65
N ARG A 68 4.49 -3.34 -7.50
CA ARG A 68 3.38 -4.27 -7.33
C ARG A 68 2.22 -3.54 -6.67
N LYS A 69 1.00 -4.01 -6.92
CA LYS A 69 -0.20 -3.52 -6.25
C LYS A 69 -1.05 -4.68 -5.75
N MET A 70 -1.62 -4.53 -4.56
CA MET A 70 -2.64 -5.44 -4.05
C MET A 70 -3.91 -4.67 -3.69
N LEU A 71 -5.05 -5.31 -3.93
CA LEU A 71 -6.35 -4.78 -3.55
C LEU A 71 -6.69 -5.26 -2.14
N VAL A 72 -6.93 -4.31 -1.23
CA VAL A 72 -7.41 -4.56 0.13
C VAL A 72 -8.70 -3.78 0.32
N ARG A 73 -9.85 -4.48 0.33
CA ARG A 73 -11.19 -3.86 0.24
C ARG A 73 -11.27 -2.92 -0.97
N ASN A 74 -11.36 -1.62 -0.70
CA ASN A 74 -11.48 -0.57 -1.70
C ASN A 74 -10.20 0.28 -1.79
N PHE A 75 -9.06 -0.26 -1.40
CA PHE A 75 -7.77 0.43 -1.45
C PHE A 75 -6.74 -0.40 -2.19
N PHE A 76 -5.96 0.27 -3.04
CA PHE A 76 -4.72 -0.27 -3.57
C PHE A 76 -3.57 0.04 -2.62
N VAL A 77 -2.82 -1.01 -2.27
CA VAL A 77 -1.54 -0.87 -1.59
C VAL A 77 -0.44 -1.08 -2.61
N TYR A 78 0.41 -0.06 -2.78
CA TYR A 78 1.55 -0.06 -3.69
C TYR A 78 2.83 -0.33 -2.93
N PHE A 79 3.65 -1.23 -3.46
CA PHE A 79 4.92 -1.61 -2.86
C PHE A 79 5.91 -2.14 -3.89
N TRP A 80 7.16 -2.24 -3.48
CA TRP A 80 8.22 -2.94 -4.22
C TRP A 80 9.04 -3.80 -3.26
N ILE A 81 9.84 -4.70 -3.82
CA ILE A 81 10.63 -5.68 -3.07
C ILE A 81 12.11 -5.39 -3.34
N ASP A 82 12.86 -5.09 -2.28
CA ASP A 82 14.31 -5.06 -2.26
C ASP A 82 14.79 -6.48 -1.96
N GLU A 83 15.13 -7.24 -3.01
CA GLU A 83 15.56 -8.63 -2.87
C GLU A 83 16.95 -8.78 -2.23
N GLU A 84 17.80 -7.76 -2.30
CA GLU A 84 19.15 -7.78 -1.71
C GLU A 84 19.10 -7.57 -0.20
N LYS A 85 18.18 -6.72 0.26
CA LYS A 85 18.04 -6.37 1.69
C LYS A 85 16.90 -7.10 2.39
N ASP A 86 16.17 -7.94 1.68
CA ASP A 86 14.99 -8.65 2.16
C ASP A 86 13.95 -7.68 2.74
N ILE A 87 13.72 -6.56 2.05
CA ILE A 87 12.79 -5.51 2.48
C ILE A 87 11.63 -5.40 1.51
N VAL A 88 10.41 -5.34 2.04
CA VAL A 88 9.25 -4.86 1.29
C VAL A 88 9.02 -3.42 1.65
N GLN A 89 9.05 -2.54 0.66
CA GLN A 89 8.83 -1.12 0.84
C GLN A 89 7.43 -0.74 0.38
N VAL A 90 6.54 -0.44 1.32
CA VAL A 90 5.19 0.07 1.04
C VAL A 90 5.26 1.57 0.80
N ILE A 91 4.94 1.98 -0.42
CA ILE A 91 5.12 3.35 -0.90
C ILE A 91 3.84 4.17 -0.91
N GLY A 92 2.66 3.54 -0.96
CA GLY A 92 1.39 4.26 -0.90
C GLY A 92 0.17 3.37 -0.68
N VAL A 93 -0.90 3.98 -0.18
CA VAL A 93 -2.22 3.36 0.00
C VAL A 93 -3.29 4.30 -0.55
N VAL A 94 -4.03 3.87 -1.56
CA VAL A 94 -4.88 4.77 -2.37
C VAL A 94 -6.27 4.17 -2.54
N TYR A 95 -7.31 4.98 -2.38
CA TYR A 95 -8.68 4.56 -2.66
C TYR A 95 -8.86 4.23 -4.16
N VAL A 96 -9.51 3.10 -4.46
CA VAL A 96 -9.59 2.55 -5.83
C VAL A 96 -10.26 3.50 -6.82
N ALA A 97 -11.24 4.30 -6.39
CA ALA A 97 -11.95 5.22 -7.26
C ALA A 97 -11.19 6.53 -7.55
N ARG A 98 -9.99 6.73 -6.97
CA ARG A 98 -9.12 7.85 -7.35
C ARG A 98 -8.45 7.58 -8.69
N ASN A 99 -8.04 8.66 -9.36
CA ASN A 99 -7.22 8.54 -10.56
C ASN A 99 -5.84 7.96 -10.19
N GLN A 100 -5.61 6.70 -10.53
CA GLN A 100 -4.42 5.96 -10.09
C GLN A 100 -3.13 6.50 -10.70
N THR A 101 -3.15 6.95 -11.96
CA THR A 101 -1.99 7.55 -12.64
C THR A 101 -1.49 8.77 -11.88
N VAL A 102 -2.40 9.68 -11.53
CA VAL A 102 -2.05 10.89 -10.75
C VAL A 102 -1.48 10.51 -9.38
N GLN A 103 -2.06 9.53 -8.71
CA GLN A 103 -1.61 9.14 -7.38
C GLN A 103 -0.23 8.47 -7.42
N LEU A 104 0.06 7.68 -8.46
CA LEU A 104 1.37 7.08 -8.68
C LEU A 104 2.44 8.15 -8.98
N ASP A 105 2.15 9.14 -9.82
CA ASP A 105 3.09 10.24 -10.11
C ASP A 105 3.45 11.08 -8.86
N LEU A 106 2.54 11.14 -7.88
CA LEU A 106 2.78 11.81 -6.59
C LEU A 106 3.60 10.96 -5.61
N MET A 107 3.76 9.65 -5.87
CA MET A 107 4.58 8.78 -5.02
C MET A 107 6.06 8.98 -5.36
N LYS A 108 6.81 9.49 -4.38
CA LYS A 108 8.27 9.52 -4.48
C LYS A 108 8.81 8.12 -4.14
N LEU A 109 9.50 7.52 -5.10
CA LEU A 109 10.36 6.36 -4.84
C LEU A 109 11.54 6.89 -4.02
N GLN A 110 11.52 6.64 -2.71
CA GLN A 110 12.58 7.01 -1.76
C GLN A 110 13.32 5.76 -1.30
#